data_AF-A0A2P6MB05-F1
#
_entry.id   AF-A0A2P6MB05-F1
#
_cell.length_a   1.000
_cell.length_b   1.000
_cell.length_c   1.000
_cell.angle_alpha   90.00
_cell.angle_beta   90.00
_cell.angle_gamma   90.00
#
_symmetry.space_group_name_H-M   'P 1'
#
loop_
_entity.id
_entity.type
_entity.pdbx_description
1 polymer ?
#
loop_
_entity_poly.entity_id
_entity_poly.type
_entity_poly.pdbx_seq_one_letter_code
_entity_poly.pdbx_strand_id
1 'polypeptide(L)'
;MEPLCLIPGQPVNACARKLYAEKVLGHVDLSADWAGWRLRGRWLISPDGDRVNPQRLRGMLFREANERRHKAGLKSGQQGAAVIALGIVKTTRQQLPDSEP
;
A
#
# COMPACT_ATOMS: atom_id res chain seq x y z
N MET A 1 -18.63 37.41 12.07
CA MET A 1 -17.32 37.92 11.64
C MET A 1 -16.28 36.89 12.04
N GLU A 2 -15.70 36.19 11.08
CA GLU A 2 -14.60 35.27 11.37
C GLU A 2 -13.34 36.10 11.62
N PRO A 3 -12.64 35.93 12.76
CA PRO A 3 -11.50 36.76 13.09
C PRO A 3 -10.31 36.44 12.16
N LEU A 4 -9.56 37.48 11.76
CA LEU A 4 -8.36 37.31 10.93
C LEU A 4 -7.32 36.46 11.66
N CYS A 5 -6.82 35.42 10.99
CA CYS A 5 -5.89 34.48 11.60
C CYS A 5 -4.48 35.04 11.78
N LEU A 6 -4.11 36.11 11.09
CA LEU A 6 -2.90 36.88 11.38
C LEU A 6 -3.24 38.37 11.37
N ILE A 7 -2.89 39.05 12.45
CA ILE A 7 -3.07 40.51 12.57
C ILE A 7 -1.66 41.13 12.53
N PRO A 8 -1.39 42.04 11.59
CA PRO A 8 -0.10 42.72 11.50
C PRO A 8 0.28 43.40 12.82
N GLY A 9 1.51 43.19 13.30
CA GLY A 9 2.03 43.80 14.53
C GLY A 9 1.58 43.13 15.85
N GLN A 10 0.78 42.06 15.80
CA GLN A 10 0.42 41.27 16.97
C GLN A 10 1.18 39.93 16.99
N PRO A 11 1.39 39.33 18.17
CA PRO A 11 1.93 37.97 18.26
C PRO A 11 0.97 36.96 17.61
N VAL A 12 1.53 35.81 17.19
CA VAL A 12 0.78 34.76 16.50
C VAL A 12 -0.41 34.31 17.34
N ASN A 13 -1.62 34.53 16.82
CA ASN A 13 -2.84 34.19 17.53
C ASN A 13 -3.17 32.69 17.43
N ALA A 14 -4.16 32.25 18.20
CA ALA A 14 -4.56 30.84 18.24
C ALA A 14 -5.04 30.31 16.87
N CYS A 15 -5.70 31.14 16.05
CA CYS A 15 -6.10 30.72 14.71
C CYS A 15 -4.88 30.41 13.83
N ALA A 16 -3.89 31.31 13.75
CA ALA A 16 -2.68 31.04 12.96
C ALA A 16 -1.91 29.82 13.45
N ARG A 17 -1.85 29.57 14.76
CA ARG A 17 -1.23 28.35 15.30
C ARG A 17 -1.94 27.09 14.84
N LYS A 18 -3.29 27.08 14.87
CA LYS A 18 -4.10 25.97 14.39
C LYS A 18 -3.93 25.76 12.87
N LEU A 19 -4.01 26.84 12.10
CA LEU A 19 -3.82 26.80 10.65
C LEU A 19 -2.42 26.29 10.26
N TYR A 20 -1.38 26.74 10.96
CA TYR A 20 -0.01 26.26 10.76
C TYR A 20 0.11 24.77 11.11
N ALA A 21 -0.47 24.34 12.24
CA ALA A 21 -0.47 22.93 12.63
C ALA A 21 -1.18 22.06 11.57
N GLU A 22 -2.31 22.52 11.02
CA GLU A 22 -3.01 21.81 9.95
C GLU A 22 -2.24 21.80 8.63
N LYS A 23 -1.77 22.96 8.16
CA LYS A 23 -1.16 23.11 6.83
C LYS A 23 0.28 22.63 6.75
N VAL A 24 1.07 22.85 7.79
CA VAL A 24 2.52 22.53 7.79
C VAL A 24 2.79 21.21 8.49
N LEU A 25 2.16 20.96 9.63
CA LEU A 25 2.36 19.70 10.38
C LEU A 25 1.37 18.60 10.01
N GLY A 26 0.32 18.91 9.25
CA GLY A 26 -0.72 17.94 8.89
C GLY A 26 -1.57 17.50 10.09
N HIS A 27 -1.65 18.30 11.15
CA HIS A 27 -2.43 18.01 12.34
C HIS A 27 -3.88 18.43 12.12
N VAL A 28 -4.68 17.57 11.48
CA VAL A 28 -6.14 17.74 11.40
C VAL A 28 -6.79 16.83 12.44
N ASP A 29 -7.64 17.40 13.30
CA ASP A 29 -8.50 16.67 14.23
C ASP A 29 -9.90 16.53 13.61
N LEU A 30 -10.22 15.32 13.16
CA LEU A 30 -11.52 14.98 12.60
C LEU A 30 -12.45 14.56 13.75
N SER A 31 -13.40 15.41 14.09
CA SER A 31 -14.28 15.27 15.26
C SER A 31 -15.61 14.55 14.98
N ALA A 32 -15.71 13.80 13.88
CA ALA A 32 -16.93 13.04 13.53
C ALA A 32 -16.80 11.55 13.90
N ASP A 33 -17.91 10.79 13.87
CA ASP A 33 -17.89 9.32 13.98
C ASP A 33 -17.42 8.72 12.63
N TRP A 34 -16.11 8.71 12.38
CA TRP A 34 -15.55 8.31 11.07
C TRP A 34 -14.96 6.89 11.11
N ALA A 35 -15.56 5.98 10.34
CA ALA A 35 -15.09 4.61 10.12
C ALA A 35 -13.96 4.53 9.07
N GLY A 36 -12.90 5.35 9.19
CA GLY A 36 -11.87 5.49 8.15
C GLY A 36 -10.42 5.40 8.63
N TRP A 37 -9.47 5.65 7.72
CA TRP A 37 -8.03 5.74 8.04
C TRP A 37 -7.60 7.21 8.20
N ARG A 38 -6.87 7.55 9.28
CA ARG A 38 -6.34 8.91 9.52
C ARG A 38 -4.86 8.99 9.19
N LEU A 39 -4.47 10.06 8.51
CA LEU A 39 -3.05 10.43 8.37
C LEU A 39 -2.70 11.45 9.45
N ARG A 40 -1.68 11.16 10.28
CA ARG A 40 -1.12 12.10 11.24
C ARG A 40 0.40 12.14 11.09
N GLY A 41 0.88 13.13 10.35
CA GLY A 41 2.29 13.24 9.98
C GLY A 41 2.76 11.97 9.27
N ARG A 42 3.70 11.24 9.87
CA ARG A 42 4.25 9.98 9.32
C ARG A 42 3.42 8.73 9.62
N TRP A 43 2.28 8.85 10.28
CA TRP A 43 1.51 7.70 10.75
C TRP A 43 0.17 7.60 10.04
N LEU A 44 -0.16 6.39 9.59
CA LEU A 44 -1.50 6.00 9.17
C LEU A 44 -2.19 5.31 10.36
N ILE A 45 -3.35 5.80 10.76
CA ILE A 45 -4.07 5.37 11.97
C ILE A 45 -5.38 4.69 11.54
N SER A 46 -5.62 3.46 11.98
CA SER A 46 -6.88 2.75 11.71
C SER A 46 -8.03 3.33 12.53
N PRO A 47 -9.31 3.02 12.20
CA PRO A 47 -10.45 3.38 13.04
C PRO A 47 -10.31 2.84 14.47
N ASP A 48 -9.70 1.67 14.62
CA ASP A 48 -9.45 1.00 15.91
C ASP A 48 -8.29 1.62 16.70
N GLY A 49 -7.61 2.62 16.14
CA GLY A 49 -6.51 3.34 16.78
C GLY A 49 -5.11 2.77 16.51
N ASP A 50 -5.00 1.73 15.68
CA ASP A 50 -3.71 1.14 15.33
C ASP A 50 -2.87 2.10 14.50
N ARG A 51 -1.57 2.18 14.83
CA ARG A 51 -0.63 3.05 14.12
C ARG A 51 0.26 2.24 13.17
N VAL A 52 0.26 2.64 11.91
CA VAL A 52 1.06 2.07 10.84
C VAL A 52 1.99 3.13 10.29
N ASN A 53 3.31 2.92 10.42
CA ASN A 53 4.29 3.76 9.73
C ASN A 53 4.50 3.28 8.27
N PRO A 54 5.15 4.08 7.41
CA PRO A 54 5.31 3.74 5.99
C PRO A 54 6.13 2.47 5.77
N GLN A 55 7.11 2.19 6.64
CA GLN A 55 7.95 0.99 6.57
C GLN A 55 7.13 -0.27 6.87
N ARG A 56 6.27 -0.22 7.89
CA ARG A 56 5.35 -1.29 8.27
C ARG A 56 4.34 -1.55 7.16
N LEU A 57 3.77 -0.49 6.58
CA LEU A 57 2.85 -0.62 5.45
C LEU A 57 3.52 -1.29 4.24
N ARG A 58 4.76 -0.90 3.89
CA ARG A 58 5.53 -1.56 2.83
C ARG A 58 5.75 -3.05 3.11
N GLY A 59 6.07 -3.42 4.35
CA GLY A 59 6.21 -4.81 4.75
C GLY A 59 4.90 -5.61 4.59
N MET A 60 3.77 -5.02 4.98
CA MET A 60 2.44 -5.64 4.81
C MET A 60 2.12 -5.88 3.33
N LEU A 61 2.32 -4.88 2.48
CA LEU A 61 2.07 -4.99 1.03
C LEU A 61 3.01 -6.01 0.36
N PHE A 62 4.27 -6.06 0.79
CA PHE A 62 5.22 -7.07 0.31
C PHE A 62 4.77 -8.49 0.69
N ARG A 63 4.36 -8.70 1.94
CA ARG A 63 3.84 -9.99 2.40
C ARG A 63 2.62 -10.40 1.61
N GLU A 64 1.66 -9.49 1.43
CA GLU A 64 0.45 -9.75 0.65
C GLU A 64 0.76 -10.13 -0.80
N ALA A 65 1.69 -9.42 -1.45
CA ALA A 65 2.12 -9.74 -2.81
C ALA A 65 2.75 -11.14 -2.90
N ASN A 66 3.57 -11.53 -1.93
CA ASN A 66 4.17 -12.86 -1.90
C ASN A 66 3.14 -13.96 -1.62
N GLU A 67 2.22 -13.74 -0.68
CA GLU A 67 1.13 -14.68 -0.43
C GLU A 67 0.28 -14.90 -1.69
N ARG A 68 0.00 -13.84 -2.45
CA ARG A 68 -0.69 -13.94 -3.74
C ARG A 68 0.11 -14.76 -4.76
N ARG A 69 1.43 -14.55 -4.85
CA ARG A 69 2.32 -15.34 -5.73
C ARG A 69 2.35 -16.81 -5.34
N HIS A 70 2.50 -17.12 -4.05
CA HIS A 70 2.48 -18.50 -3.56
C HIS A 70 1.16 -19.18 -3.90
N LYS A 71 0.02 -18.53 -3.64
CA LYS A 71 -1.31 -19.05 -4.01
C LYS A 71 -1.46 -19.28 -5.51
N ALA A 72 -0.90 -18.40 -6.36
CA ALA A 72 -0.90 -18.60 -7.81
C ALA A 72 -0.04 -19.80 -8.24
N GLY A 73 1.15 -19.96 -7.66
CA GLY A 73 2.04 -21.09 -7.91
C GLY A 73 1.49 -22.44 -7.43
N LEU A 74 0.74 -22.45 -6.32
CA LEU A 74 0.00 -23.64 -5.86
C LEU A 74 -1.10 -24.04 -6.84
N LYS A 75 -1.84 -23.07 -7.42
CA LYS A 75 -2.86 -23.33 -8.44
C LYS A 75 -2.25 -23.84 -9.75
N SER A 76 -1.12 -23.30 -10.19
CA SER A 76 -0.43 -23.81 -11.38
C SER A 76 0.20 -25.18 -11.14
N GLY A 77 0.69 -25.46 -9.93
CA GLY A 77 1.17 -26.79 -9.53
C GLY A 77 0.07 -27.85 -9.50
N GLN A 78 -1.14 -27.50 -9.04
CA GLN A 78 -2.30 -28.38 -9.12
C GLN A 78 -2.73 -28.65 -10.58
N GLN A 79 -2.68 -27.64 -11.45
CA GLN A 79 -2.94 -27.82 -12.88
C GLN A 79 -1.83 -28.64 -13.56
N GLY A 80 -0.55 -28.41 -13.22
CA GLY A 80 0.59 -29.17 -13.71
C GLY A 80 0.59 -30.63 -13.25
N ALA A 81 0.20 -30.90 -12.01
CA ALA A 81 0.02 -32.26 -11.51
C ALA A 81 -1.12 -33.00 -12.24
N ALA A 82 -2.22 -32.31 -12.57
CA ALA A 82 -3.29 -32.86 -13.39
C ALA A 82 -2.82 -33.15 -14.84
N VAL A 83 -1.95 -32.30 -15.42
CA VAL A 83 -1.35 -32.52 -16.74
C VAL A 83 -0.28 -33.62 -16.73
N ILE A 84 0.48 -33.79 -15.65
CA ILE A 84 1.43 -34.91 -15.52
C ILE A 84 0.69 -36.24 -15.30
N ALA A 85 -0.45 -36.23 -14.59
CA ALA A 85 -1.32 -37.40 -14.45
C ALA A 85 -2.03 -37.77 -15.77
N LEU A 86 -2.31 -36.79 -16.63
CA LEU A 86 -2.79 -36.97 -18.01
C LEU A 86 -1.59 -36.97 -18.97
N GLY A 87 -0.76 -38.00 -18.93
CA GLY A 87 0.54 -38.12 -19.61
C GLY A 87 0.65 -37.57 -21.04
N ILE A 88 0.80 -36.25 -21.17
CA ILE A 88 1.13 -35.56 -22.42
C ILE A 88 2.34 -34.68 -22.12
N VAL A 89 3.51 -35.31 -22.01
CA VAL A 89 4.79 -34.61 -22.16
C VAL A 89 5.15 -34.66 -23.64
N LYS A 90 4.76 -33.63 -24.41
CA LYS A 90 5.38 -33.39 -25.72
C LYS A 90 6.78 -32.82 -25.47
N THR A 91 7.77 -33.70 -25.45
CA THR A 91 9.17 -33.31 -25.56
C THR A 91 9.38 -32.69 -26.96
N THR A 92 9.46 -31.37 -27.05
CA THR A 92 9.93 -30.73 -28.27
C THR A 92 11.44 -30.80 -28.28
N ARG A 93 11.97 -31.87 -28.86
CA ARG A 93 13.37 -31.95 -29.31
C ARG A 93 13.55 -30.88 -30.39
N GLN A 94 14.37 -29.87 -30.14
CA GLN A 94 14.79 -28.91 -31.15
C GLN A 94 15.54 -29.68 -32.25
N GLN A 95 14.96 -29.75 -33.44
CA GLN A 95 15.62 -30.24 -34.64
C GLN A 95 16.46 -29.08 -35.20
N LEU A 96 17.79 -29.20 -35.10
CA LEU A 96 18.74 -28.34 -35.80
C LEU A 96 18.67 -28.70 -37.30
N PRO A 97 18.47 -27.75 -38.23
CA PRO A 97 18.46 -28.08 -39.65
C PRO A 97 19.89 -28.35 -40.13
N ASP A 98 20.10 -29.58 -40.63
CA ASP A 98 21.31 -29.99 -41.33
C ASP A 98 21.54 -29.06 -42.54
N SER A 99 22.72 -28.45 -42.56
CA SER A 99 23.26 -27.77 -43.74
C SER A 99 24.30 -28.70 -44.34
N GLU A 100 24.03 -29.20 -45.54
CA GLU A 100 24.92 -30.05 -46.31
C GLU A 100 24.67 -29.79 -47.81
N PRO A 101 25.63 -30.08 -48.70
CA PRO A 101 26.99 -29.52 -48.80
C PRO A 101 27.16 -28.58 -50.01
#